data_AF-A0A821AX72-F1
#
_entry.id   AF-A0A821AX72-F1
#
_cell.length_a   1.000
_cell.length_b   1.000
_cell.length_c   1.000
_cell.angle_alpha   90.00
_cell.angle_beta   90.00
_cell.angle_gamma   90.00
#
_symmetry.space_group_name_H-M   'P 1'
#
loop_
_entity.id
_entity.type
_entity.pdbx_description
1 polymer ?
#
loop_
_entity_poly.entity_id
_entity_poly.type
_entity_poly.pdbx_seq_one_letter_code
_entity_poly.pdbx_strand_id
1 'polypeptide(L)'
;YTFVRDYGEYDIGDRHFYYAMARAEHFKNVPPRKKIVRIETCQSQTLLCSDGAKGLKSIFVYFEDPRSNIPKAVWSWAAKFGVPLYAKLTHNACIAYPAWIKDKNTKLPNVTEDDIDEAAIIAMRTAINDLVNDDNEIKQEKE
;
A
#
# COMPACT_ATOMS: atom_id res chain seq x y z
N TYR A 1 -12.15 2.12 0.34
CA TYR A 1 -11.83 3.54 0.59
C TYR A 1 -12.62 4.43 -0.34
N THR A 2 -12.94 5.63 0.13
CA THR A 2 -13.15 6.80 -0.72
C THR A 2 -12.34 7.91 -0.09
N PHE A 3 -11.59 8.62 -0.92
CA PHE A 3 -10.67 9.64 -0.45
C PHE A 3 -10.58 10.73 -1.51
N VAL A 4 -10.20 11.92 -1.05
CA VAL A 4 -9.65 12.96 -1.92
C VAL A 4 -8.14 12.92 -1.82
N ARG A 5 -7.47 13.19 -2.93
CA ARG A 5 -6.02 13.30 -2.99
C ARG A 5 -5.65 14.63 -3.63
N ASP A 6 -4.78 15.34 -2.95
CA ASP A 6 -4.09 16.51 -3.48
C ASP A 6 -2.64 16.16 -3.77
N TYR A 7 -2.06 16.78 -4.79
CA TYR A 7 -0.67 16.61 -5.14
C TYR A 7 -0.14 17.89 -5.74
N GLY A 8 1.14 18.15 -5.54
CA GLY A 8 1.76 19.34 -6.07
C GLY A 8 3.24 19.37 -5.77
N GLU A 9 3.78 20.57 -5.97
CA GLU A 9 5.19 20.86 -5.87
C GLU A 9 5.38 22.07 -4.96
N TYR A 10 6.49 22.10 -4.23
CA TYR A 10 6.84 23.24 -3.39
C TYR A 10 8.35 23.32 -3.18
N ASP A 11 8.88 24.54 -3.12
CA ASP A 11 10.31 24.81 -2.89
C ASP A 11 10.56 25.27 -1.46
N ILE A 12 11.52 24.65 -0.78
CA ILE A 12 12.01 25.08 0.55
C ILE A 12 13.51 25.31 0.45
N GLY A 13 13.91 26.58 0.43
CA GLY A 13 15.31 26.95 0.22
C GLY A 13 15.77 26.61 -1.19
N ASP A 14 16.84 25.82 -1.30
CA ASP A 14 17.42 25.34 -2.55
C ASP A 14 16.86 23.98 -3.00
N ARG A 15 15.86 23.44 -2.28
CA ARG A 15 15.30 22.11 -2.53
C ARG A 15 13.89 22.18 -3.06
N HIS A 16 13.68 21.45 -4.15
CA HIS A 16 12.38 21.20 -4.74
C HIS A 16 11.77 19.91 -4.19
N PHE A 17 10.49 19.97 -3.82
CA PHE A 17 9.75 18.84 -3.28
C PHE A 17 8.48 18.58 -4.09
N TYR A 18 8.15 17.30 -4.25
CA TYR A 18 6.84 16.84 -4.69
C TYR A 18 6.09 16.31 -3.47
N TYR A 19 4.81 16.62 -3.36
CA TYR A 19 3.97 16.06 -2.31
C TYR A 19 2.72 15.40 -2.86
N ALA A 20 2.20 14.44 -2.11
CA ALA A 20 0.86 13.91 -2.28
C ALA A 20 0.22 13.73 -0.90
N MET A 21 -0.98 14.26 -0.72
CA MET A 21 -1.73 14.13 0.53
C MET A 21 -3.08 13.49 0.21
N ALA A 22 -3.50 12.52 1.01
CA ALA A 22 -4.81 11.92 0.90
C ALA A 22 -5.52 11.91 2.25
N ARG A 23 -6.84 12.04 2.23
CA ARG A 23 -7.70 11.88 3.40
C ARG A 23 -9.02 11.25 3.01
N ALA A 24 -9.63 10.52 3.94
CA ALA A 24 -10.96 9.95 3.72
C ALA A 24 -11.98 11.05 3.35
N GLU A 25 -12.89 10.69 2.44
CA GLU A 25 -13.99 11.55 2.00
C GLU A 25 -15.21 10.67 1.66
N HIS A 26 -16.41 11.19 1.90
CA HIS A 26 -17.66 10.47 1.66
C HIS A 26 -18.37 11.02 0.43
N PHE A 27 -18.53 10.17 -0.59
CA PHE A 27 -19.26 10.53 -1.80
C PHE A 27 -20.62 9.83 -1.82
N LYS A 28 -21.70 10.61 -1.93
CA LYS A 28 -23.08 10.09 -1.93
C LYS A 28 -23.33 9.06 -3.03
N ASN A 29 -22.68 9.20 -4.17
CA ASN A 29 -22.77 8.29 -5.32
C ASN A 29 -21.86 7.05 -5.20
N VAL A 30 -21.09 6.90 -4.13
CA VAL A 30 -20.19 5.75 -3.91
C VAL A 30 -20.42 5.12 -2.53
N PRO A 31 -21.57 4.44 -2.33
CA PRO A 31 -21.92 3.85 -1.04
C PRO A 31 -20.98 2.69 -0.64
N PRO A 32 -20.96 2.29 0.64
CA PRO A 32 -20.31 1.05 1.09
C PRO A 32 -20.85 -0.17 0.34
N ARG A 33 -19.99 -1.17 0.12
CA ARG A 33 -20.33 -2.41 -0.58
C ARG A 33 -20.44 -3.55 0.43
N LYS A 34 -21.42 -4.44 0.24
CA LYS A 34 -21.58 -5.63 1.09
C LYS A 34 -20.31 -6.50 1.03
N LYS A 35 -19.89 -7.03 2.18
CA LYS A 35 -18.66 -7.85 2.35
C LYS A 35 -17.32 -7.13 2.09
N ILE A 36 -17.32 -5.81 1.93
CA ILE A 36 -16.09 -5.02 1.80
C ILE A 36 -16.07 -4.00 2.93
N VAL A 37 -15.00 -4.01 3.73
CA VAL A 37 -14.82 -3.01 4.78
C VAL A 37 -14.58 -1.64 4.13
N ARG A 38 -15.45 -0.68 4.45
CA ARG A 38 -15.24 0.72 4.12
C ARG A 38 -14.40 1.36 5.22
N ILE A 39 -13.15 1.69 4.91
CA ILE A 39 -12.35 2.58 5.75
C ILE A 39 -12.96 3.98 5.69
N GLU A 40 -13.28 4.52 6.85
CA GLU A 40 -13.92 5.84 7.03
C GLU A 40 -12.95 6.89 7.57
N THR A 41 -11.88 6.47 8.25
CA THR A 41 -10.83 7.35 8.76
C THR A 41 -9.51 6.93 8.16
N CYS A 42 -8.94 7.76 7.29
CA CYS A 42 -7.58 7.60 6.81
C CYS A 42 -6.96 8.95 6.48
N GLN A 43 -5.64 9.01 6.62
CA GLN A 43 -4.82 10.13 6.21
C GLN A 43 -3.46 9.61 5.77
N SER A 44 -2.96 10.14 4.66
CA SER A 44 -1.60 9.90 4.22
C SER A 44 -0.95 11.15 3.67
N GLN A 45 0.35 11.26 3.86
CA GLN A 45 1.18 12.33 3.33
C GLN A 45 2.49 11.74 2.84
N THR A 46 2.79 11.99 1.57
CA THR A 46 4.06 11.63 0.96
C THR A 46 4.77 12.90 0.56
N LEU A 47 6.04 13.00 0.93
CA LEU A 47 6.95 14.05 0.48
C LEU A 47 8.13 13.38 -0.23
N LEU A 48 8.49 13.87 -1.41
CA LEU A 48 9.56 13.36 -2.24
C LEU A 48 10.51 14.51 -2.60
N CYS A 49 11.81 14.27 -2.55
CA CYS A 49 12.81 15.18 -3.12
C CYS A 49 13.98 14.40 -3.71
N SER A 50 14.80 15.07 -4.53
CA SER A 50 16.03 14.46 -5.03
C SER A 50 16.96 14.08 -3.87
N ASP A 51 17.64 12.94 -3.99
CA ASP A 51 18.72 12.59 -3.08
C ASP A 51 20.04 13.32 -3.39
N GLY A 52 20.09 14.11 -4.47
CA GLY A 52 21.28 14.78 -5.01
C GLY A 52 22.01 13.96 -6.08
N ALA A 53 21.52 12.77 -6.42
CA ALA A 53 22.08 11.87 -7.42
C ALA A 53 20.99 11.40 -8.40
N LYS A 54 20.87 10.08 -8.62
CA LYS A 54 19.88 9.47 -9.53
C LYS A 54 18.67 8.89 -8.78
N GLY A 55 18.49 9.26 -7.52
CA GLY A 55 17.45 8.71 -6.66
C GLY A 55 16.54 9.77 -6.05
N LEU A 56 15.78 9.34 -5.06
CA LEU A 56 14.87 10.17 -4.30
C LEU A 56 14.97 9.87 -2.81
N LYS A 57 14.73 10.88 -1.99
CA LYS A 57 14.40 10.75 -0.58
C LYS A 57 12.89 10.85 -0.46
N SER A 58 12.29 9.96 0.32
CA SER A 58 10.85 9.98 0.59
C SER A 58 10.57 9.95 2.08
N ILE A 59 9.52 10.67 2.47
CA ILE A 59 8.88 10.55 3.78
C ILE A 59 7.43 10.18 3.51
N PHE A 60 6.96 9.11 4.14
CA PHE A 60 5.57 8.68 4.07
C PHE A 60 5.00 8.59 5.48
N VAL A 61 4.03 9.46 5.77
CA VAL A 61 3.26 9.45 7.00
C VAL A 61 1.89 8.86 6.69
N TYR A 62 1.50 7.83 7.44
CA TYR A 62 0.30 7.05 7.17
C TYR A 62 -0.48 6.75 8.44
N PHE A 63 -1.79 6.92 8.36
CA PHE A 63 -2.74 6.45 9.36
C PHE A 63 -4.03 5.98 8.70
N GLU A 64 -4.57 4.87 9.17
CA GLU A 64 -5.93 4.46 8.89
C GLU A 64 -6.54 3.70 10.07
N ASP A 65 -7.87 3.74 10.16
CA ASP A 65 -8.63 2.85 11.03
C ASP A 65 -9.18 1.68 10.20
N PRO A 66 -8.61 0.47 10.30
CA PRO A 66 -9.09 -0.72 9.59
C PRO A 66 -10.49 -1.17 10.02
N ARG A 67 -11.06 -0.61 11.10
CA ARG A 67 -12.35 -0.98 11.72
C ARG A 67 -12.42 -2.42 12.21
N SER A 68 -11.29 -3.11 12.23
CA SER A 68 -11.11 -4.46 12.75
C SER A 68 -9.66 -4.66 13.18
N ASN A 69 -9.41 -5.66 14.02
CA ASN A 69 -8.05 -6.03 14.34
C ASN A 69 -7.37 -6.65 13.11
N ILE A 70 -6.17 -6.17 12.80
CA ILE A 70 -5.29 -6.84 11.85
C ILE A 70 -4.46 -7.86 12.63
N PRO A 71 -4.49 -9.16 12.29
CA PRO A 71 -3.72 -10.17 12.99
C PRO A 71 -2.22 -9.89 12.98
N LYS A 72 -1.54 -10.27 14.07
CA LYS A 72 -0.09 -10.11 14.21
C LYS A 72 0.69 -10.83 13.09
N ALA A 73 0.20 -11.99 12.65
CA ALA A 73 0.81 -12.74 11.55
C ALA A 73 0.84 -11.92 10.24
N VAL A 74 -0.23 -11.18 9.94
CA VAL A 74 -0.31 -10.29 8.77
C VAL A 74 0.72 -9.16 8.87
N TRP A 75 0.86 -8.55 10.05
CA TRP A 75 1.89 -7.53 10.28
C TRP A 75 3.31 -8.08 10.10
N SER A 76 3.58 -9.26 10.65
CA SER A 76 4.88 -9.94 10.52
C SER A 76 5.21 -10.25 9.07
N TRP A 77 4.24 -10.77 8.32
CA TRP A 77 4.38 -11.01 6.89
C TRP A 77 4.64 -9.71 6.11
N ALA A 78 3.86 -8.66 6.38
CA ALA A 78 4.00 -7.38 5.68
C ALA A 78 5.40 -6.79 5.90
N ALA A 79 5.90 -6.82 7.14
CA ALA A 79 7.22 -6.29 7.46
C ALA A 79 8.37 -7.10 6.81
N LYS A 80 8.25 -8.44 6.79
CA LYS A 80 9.32 -9.31 6.28
C LYS A 80 9.35 -9.41 4.76
N PHE A 81 8.17 -9.41 4.13
CA PHE A 81 8.04 -9.78 2.72
C PHE A 81 7.25 -8.75 1.92
N GLY A 82 6.08 -8.34 2.42
CA GLY A 82 5.16 -7.46 1.67
C GLY A 82 5.77 -6.10 1.32
N VAL A 83 6.30 -5.38 2.32
CA VAL A 83 6.89 -4.04 2.14
C VAL A 83 8.16 -4.08 1.27
N PRO A 84 9.13 -4.99 1.49
CA PRO A 84 10.28 -5.12 0.58
C PRO A 84 9.89 -5.41 -0.87
N LEU A 85 8.94 -6.32 -1.10
CA LEU A 85 8.45 -6.64 -2.43
C LEU A 85 7.79 -5.42 -3.09
N TYR A 86 6.93 -4.72 -2.35
CA TYR A 86 6.30 -3.48 -2.82
C TYR A 86 7.35 -2.43 -3.25
N ALA A 87 8.40 -2.23 -2.45
CA ALA A 87 9.47 -1.28 -2.76
C ALA A 87 10.24 -1.67 -4.02
N LYS A 88 10.58 -2.96 -4.18
CA LYS A 88 11.24 -3.51 -5.38
C LYS A 88 10.39 -3.29 -6.64
N LEU A 89 9.10 -3.61 -6.57
CA LEU A 89 8.18 -3.44 -7.71
C LEU A 89 7.98 -1.98 -8.09
N THR A 90 7.87 -1.09 -7.09
CA THR A 90 7.78 0.36 -7.32
C THR A 90 9.04 0.88 -8.01
N HIS A 91 10.22 0.46 -7.57
CA HIS A 91 11.49 0.81 -8.21
C HIS A 91 11.57 0.33 -9.67
N ASN A 92 11.20 -0.92 -9.93
CA ASN A 92 11.18 -1.48 -11.28
C ASN A 92 10.19 -0.75 -12.19
N ALA A 93 9.02 -0.38 -11.67
CA ALA A 93 8.04 0.42 -12.39
C ALA A 93 8.62 1.81 -12.75
N CYS A 94 9.34 2.46 -11.84
CA CYS A 94 10.02 3.73 -12.12
C CYS A 94 11.07 3.59 -13.24
N ILE A 95 11.85 2.51 -13.27
CA ILE A 95 12.83 2.24 -14.34
C ILE A 95 12.13 2.02 -15.70
N ALA A 96 11.00 1.31 -15.71
CA ALA A 96 10.26 1.00 -16.94
C ALA A 96 9.42 2.18 -17.46
N TYR A 97 9.07 3.13 -16.59
CA TYR A 97 8.15 4.22 -16.90
C TYR A 97 8.53 5.04 -18.16
N PRO A 98 9.80 5.42 -18.40
CA PRO A 98 10.17 6.18 -19.60
C PRO A 98 9.95 5.43 -20.93
N ALA A 99 9.96 4.09 -20.92
CA ALA A 99 9.61 3.30 -22.10
C ALA A 99 8.08 3.19 -22.23
N TRP A 100 7.40 2.91 -21.12
CA TRP A 100 5.94 2.80 -21.08
C TRP A 100 5.22 4.09 -21.51
N ILE A 101 5.76 5.26 -21.19
CA ILE A 101 5.13 6.53 -21.60
C ILE A 101 5.22 6.76 -23.12
N LYS A 102 6.18 6.14 -23.80
CA LYS A 102 6.36 6.22 -25.26
C LYS A 102 5.48 5.22 -26.00
N ASP A 103 5.32 4.02 -25.43
CA ASP A 103 4.38 3.02 -25.92
C ASP A 103 3.66 2.38 -24.73
N LYS A 104 2.38 2.72 -24.59
CA LYS A 104 1.53 2.22 -23.50
C LYS A 104 1.26 0.72 -23.56
N ASN A 105 1.62 0.07 -24.68
CA ASN A 105 1.58 -1.39 -24.81
C ASN A 105 2.86 -2.07 -24.29
N THR A 106 3.90 -1.29 -23.98
CA THR A 106 5.09 -1.81 -23.29
C THR A 106 4.65 -2.45 -22.00
N LYS A 107 4.97 -3.74 -21.81
CA LYS A 107 4.66 -4.41 -20.55
C LYS A 107 5.50 -3.80 -19.44
N LEU A 108 4.84 -3.31 -18.40
CA LEU A 108 5.52 -3.00 -17.15
C LEU A 108 6.06 -4.32 -16.56
N PRO A 109 7.19 -4.28 -15.83
CA PRO A 109 7.67 -5.45 -15.11
C PRO A 109 6.55 -5.97 -14.20
N ASN A 110 6.06 -7.16 -14.51
CA ASN A 110 5.08 -7.86 -13.69
C ASN A 110 5.82 -8.60 -12.57
N VAL A 111 5.11 -8.84 -11.48
CA VAL A 111 5.54 -9.80 -10.46
C VAL A 111 5.64 -11.17 -11.12
N THR A 112 6.83 -11.77 -11.14
CA THR A 112 6.99 -13.19 -11.48
C THR A 112 6.90 -14.03 -10.22
N GLU A 113 6.68 -15.34 -10.36
CA GLU A 113 6.77 -16.26 -9.21
C GLU A 113 8.15 -16.18 -8.54
N ASP A 114 9.22 -15.95 -9.31
CA ASP A 114 10.58 -15.74 -8.79
C ASP A 114 10.73 -14.45 -7.95
N ASP A 115 9.84 -13.47 -8.12
CA ASP A 115 9.82 -12.27 -7.30
C ASP A 115 9.16 -12.49 -5.93
N ILE A 116 8.40 -13.57 -5.77
CA ILE A 116 7.68 -13.93 -4.55
C ILE A 116 8.42 -15.08 -3.88
N ASP A 117 9.11 -14.76 -2.78
CA ASP A 117 9.73 -15.79 -1.93
C ASP A 117 8.68 -16.83 -1.50
N GLU A 118 8.95 -18.12 -1.69
CA GLU A 118 8.11 -19.22 -1.21
C GLU A 118 7.82 -19.09 0.31
N ALA A 119 8.77 -18.57 1.08
CA ALA A 119 8.57 -18.26 2.49
C ALA A 119 7.49 -17.17 2.69
N ALA A 120 7.38 -16.21 1.77
CA ALA A 120 6.33 -15.20 1.78
C ALA A 120 4.95 -15.82 1.47
N ILE A 121 4.88 -16.77 0.54
CA ILE A 121 3.64 -17.49 0.19
C ILE A 121 3.15 -18.31 1.39
N ILE A 122 4.05 -19.08 2.01
CA ILE A 122 3.75 -19.88 3.19
C ILE A 122 3.29 -18.98 4.34
N ALA A 123 4.01 -17.90 4.62
CA ALA A 123 3.65 -16.98 5.69
C ALA A 123 2.29 -16.28 5.45
N MET A 124 1.96 -15.93 4.20
CA MET A 124 0.64 -15.40 3.84
C MET A 124 -0.47 -16.43 4.09
N ARG A 125 -0.26 -17.69 3.68
CA ARG A 125 -1.22 -18.78 3.91
C ARG A 125 -1.44 -19.05 5.39
N THR A 126 -0.37 -19.06 6.20
CA THR A 126 -0.47 -19.18 7.65
C THR A 126 -1.28 -18.03 8.25
N ALA A 127 -0.99 -16.79 7.86
CA ALA A 127 -1.75 -15.63 8.36
C ALA A 127 -3.25 -15.68 7.99
N ILE A 128 -3.58 -16.22 6.80
CA ILE A 128 -4.97 -16.45 6.37
C ILE A 128 -5.63 -17.56 7.21
N ASN A 129 -4.92 -18.65 7.50
CA ASN A 129 -5.46 -19.72 8.32
C ASN A 129 -5.70 -19.26 9.77
N ASP A 130 -4.78 -18.49 10.34
CA ASP A 130 -4.96 -17.89 11.67
C ASP A 130 -6.20 -17.00 11.71
N LEU A 131 -6.42 -16.17 10.68
CA LEU A 131 -7.64 -15.36 10.54
C LEU A 131 -8.93 -16.19 10.54
N VAL A 132 -8.94 -17.29 9.78
CA VAL A 132 -10.12 -18.16 9.66
C VAL A 132 -10.40 -18.90 10.96
N ASN A 133 -9.35 -19.28 11.71
CA ASN A 133 -9.49 -20.02 12.96
C ASN A 133 -9.90 -19.11 14.12
N ASP A 134 -9.34 -17.90 14.24
CA ASP A 134 -9.77 -16.89 15.24
C ASP A 134 -11.27 -16.56 15.08
N ASP A 135 -11.77 -16.45 13.84
CA ASP A 135 -13.18 -16.19 13.54
C ASP A 135 -14.12 -17.33 13.97
N ASN A 136 -13.62 -18.56 14.08
CA ASN A 136 -14.40 -19.73 14.54
C ASN A 136 -14.46 -19.81 16.07
N GLU A 137 -13.37 -19.48 16.77
CA GLU A 137 -13.35 -19.41 18.24
C GLU A 137 -14.29 -18.31 18.77
N ILE A 138 -14.28 -17.12 18.15
CA ILE A 138 -15.17 -16.00 18.53
C ILE A 138 -16.66 -16.33 18.32
N LYS A 139 -16.98 -17.22 17.38
CA LYS A 139 -18.38 -17.68 17.16
C LYS A 139 -18.81 -18.71 18.20
N GLN A 140 -17.91 -19.57 18.66
CA GLN A 140 -18.21 -20.59 19.67
C GLN A 140 -18.37 -20.00 21.08
N GLU A 141 -17.73 -18.88 21.41
CA GLU A 141 -17.93 -18.18 22.69
C GLU A 141 -19.25 -17.39 22.79
N LYS A 142 -20.02 -17.29 21.70
CA LYS A 142 -21.28 -16.53 21.63
C LYS A 142 -22.53 -17.41 21.59
N GLU A 143 -22.39 -18.72 21.75
CA GLU A 143 -23.49 -19.70 21.93
C GLU A 143 -23.55 -20.18 23.39
#